data_AF-A0A7S2Q6S3-F1
#
_entry.id   AF-A0A7S2Q6S3-F1
#
_cell.length_a   1.000
_cell.length_b   1.000
_cell.length_c   1.000
_cell.angle_alpha   90.00
_cell.angle_beta   90.00
_cell.angle_gamma   90.00
#
_symmetry.space_group_name_H-M   'P 1'
#
loop_
_entity.id
_entity.type
_entity.pdbx_description
1 polymer ?
#
loop_
_entity_poly.entity_id
_entity_poly.type
_entity_poly.pdbx_seq_one_letter_code
_entity_poly.pdbx_strand_id
1 'polypeptide(L)'
;MVGLATMWMEPNAVSVVCLSLWTHARWTMVAHHACHGGYNRIAGASRYSSRRFALGSVWRRAIDWLDWMLPEAWNVEHNNLHHYRLGESADPDLVERNVEVWDEMGANKDLSTIFSMLVWKWYYYAPNTYKELKVAEFRRQGRPLPAGFDPQRPATLVN
;
A
#
# COMPACT_ATOMS: atom_id res chain seq x y z
N MET A 1 -3.43 3.43 -21.88
CA MET A 1 -4.19 2.95 -23.06
C MET A 1 -3.32 2.10 -23.97
N VAL A 2 -2.15 2.57 -24.43
CA VAL A 2 -1.23 1.80 -25.29
C VAL A 2 -0.98 0.39 -24.75
N GLY A 3 -0.50 0.25 -23.52
CA GLY A 3 -0.19 -1.08 -22.98
C GLY A 3 -1.38 -2.04 -22.83
N LEU A 4 -2.61 -1.56 -22.72
CA LEU A 4 -3.80 -2.42 -22.78
C LEU A 4 -4.15 -2.78 -24.22
N ALA A 5 -4.01 -1.83 -25.15
CA ALA A 5 -4.32 -2.03 -26.57
C ALA A 5 -3.31 -2.95 -27.27
N THR A 6 -2.06 -3.01 -26.80
CA THR A 6 -0.99 -3.84 -27.37
C THR A 6 -0.83 -5.17 -26.63
N MET A 7 -1.64 -5.46 -25.60
CA MET A 7 -1.40 -6.61 -24.72
C MET A 7 -1.48 -7.99 -25.41
N TRP A 8 -2.11 -8.04 -26.57
CA TRP A 8 -2.27 -9.25 -27.39
C TRP A 8 -1.07 -9.51 -28.33
N MET A 9 -0.14 -8.56 -28.47
CA MET A 9 0.98 -8.66 -29.40
C MET A 9 2.12 -9.51 -28.83
N GLU A 10 2.83 -10.25 -29.68
CA GLU A 10 4.05 -10.98 -29.34
C GLU A 10 5.23 -10.53 -30.23
N PRO A 11 6.44 -10.27 -29.67
CA PRO A 11 6.76 -10.17 -28.24
C PRO A 11 6.25 -8.86 -27.62
N ASN A 12 5.76 -8.94 -26.39
CA ASN A 12 4.96 -7.88 -25.78
C ASN A 12 5.73 -6.83 -24.96
N ALA A 13 6.95 -6.49 -25.39
CA ALA A 13 7.79 -5.55 -24.64
C ALA A 13 7.12 -4.17 -24.49
N VAL A 14 6.39 -3.72 -25.51
CA VAL A 14 5.66 -2.44 -25.50
C VAL A 14 4.61 -2.42 -24.38
N SER A 15 3.80 -3.46 -24.23
CA SER A 15 2.79 -3.47 -23.17
C SER A 15 3.40 -3.53 -21.80
N VAL A 16 4.45 -4.33 -21.61
CA VAL A 16 5.16 -4.43 -20.32
C VAL A 16 5.66 -3.06 -19.88
N VAL A 17 6.37 -2.34 -20.77
CA VAL A 17 6.89 -1.01 -20.48
C VAL A 17 5.75 -0.02 -20.23
N CYS A 18 4.74 0.04 -21.10
CA CYS A 18 3.65 0.99 -20.96
C CYS A 18 2.79 0.76 -19.71
N LEU A 19 2.51 -0.50 -19.35
CA LEU A 19 1.74 -0.84 -18.15
C LEU A 19 2.54 -0.61 -16.88
N SER A 20 3.85 -0.90 -16.90
CA SER A 20 4.77 -0.59 -15.79
C SER A 20 4.82 0.92 -15.53
N LEU A 21 5.07 1.72 -16.57
CA LEU A 21 5.09 3.19 -16.47
C LEU A 21 3.74 3.74 -16.02
N TRP A 22 2.63 3.24 -16.55
CA TRP A 22 1.30 3.66 -16.13
C TRP A 22 1.04 3.37 -14.66
N THR A 23 1.36 2.17 -14.18
CA THR A 23 1.18 1.76 -12.78
C THR A 23 2.06 2.60 -11.86
N HIS A 24 3.32 2.80 -12.23
CA HIS A 24 4.27 3.61 -11.46
C HIS A 24 3.80 5.07 -11.36
N ALA A 25 3.50 5.71 -12.51
CA ALA A 25 3.05 7.10 -12.53
C ALA A 25 1.71 7.30 -11.81
N ARG A 26 0.77 6.35 -11.93
CA ARG A 26 -0.49 6.40 -11.16
C ARG A 26 -0.24 6.44 -9.65
N TRP A 27 0.72 5.67 -9.16
CA TRP A 27 1.10 5.70 -7.76
C TRP A 27 1.82 7.00 -7.41
N THR A 28 3.00 7.22 -7.99
CA THR A 28 3.95 8.25 -7.56
C THR A 28 3.46 9.67 -7.86
N MET A 29 2.74 9.85 -8.97
CA MET A 29 2.35 11.19 -9.43
C MET A 29 0.90 11.55 -9.11
N VAL A 30 0.03 10.58 -8.82
CA VAL A 30 -1.40 10.86 -8.58
C VAL A 30 -1.84 10.42 -7.19
N ALA A 31 -1.85 9.12 -6.92
CA ALA A 31 -2.46 8.60 -5.70
C ALA A 31 -1.69 9.01 -4.44
N HIS A 32 -0.37 8.93 -4.45
CA HIS A 32 0.46 9.36 -3.33
C HIS A 32 0.17 10.83 -2.95
N HIS A 33 0.21 11.73 -3.92
CA HIS A 33 -0.12 13.15 -3.70
C HIS A 33 -1.57 13.39 -3.31
N ALA A 34 -2.52 12.68 -3.93
CA ALA A 34 -3.94 12.78 -3.58
C ALA A 34 -4.20 12.35 -2.13
N CYS A 35 -3.63 11.22 -1.72
CA CYS A 35 -3.77 10.69 -0.36
C CYS A 35 -3.06 11.58 0.69
N HIS A 36 -1.95 12.23 0.35
CA HIS A 36 -1.35 13.28 1.19
C HIS A 36 -2.13 14.61 1.18
N GLY A 37 -3.14 14.75 0.31
CA GLY A 37 -3.93 15.96 0.21
C GLY A 37 -3.26 17.09 -0.58
N GLY A 38 -2.24 16.80 -1.39
CA GLY A 38 -1.56 17.76 -2.26
C GLY A 38 -2.49 18.51 -3.22
N TYR A 39 -3.63 17.90 -3.57
CA TYR A 39 -4.65 18.52 -4.44
C TYR A 39 -5.83 19.16 -3.69
N ASN A 40 -5.86 19.12 -2.35
CA ASN A 40 -7.02 19.55 -1.55
C ASN A 40 -7.41 21.01 -1.80
N ARG A 41 -6.45 21.86 -2.15
CA ARG A 41 -6.64 23.32 -2.33
C ARG A 41 -6.56 23.76 -3.79
N ILE A 42 -6.53 22.82 -4.74
CA ILE A 42 -6.47 23.14 -6.17
C ILE A 42 -7.90 23.25 -6.71
N ALA A 43 -8.25 24.43 -7.23
CA ALA A 43 -9.54 24.67 -7.86
C ALA A 43 -9.74 23.69 -9.04
N GLY A 44 -10.93 23.09 -9.14
CA GLY A 44 -11.26 22.09 -10.17
C GLY A 44 -10.74 20.67 -9.90
N ALA A 45 -9.84 20.46 -8.94
CA ALA A 45 -9.24 19.14 -8.66
C ALA A 45 -9.93 18.36 -7.53
N SER A 46 -11.19 18.69 -7.20
CA SER A 46 -11.89 18.10 -6.04
C SER A 46 -11.95 16.56 -6.06
N ARG A 47 -11.98 15.95 -7.25
CA ARG A 47 -11.89 14.49 -7.44
C ARG A 47 -10.64 13.87 -6.80
N TYR A 48 -9.51 14.57 -6.87
CA TYR A 48 -8.22 14.13 -6.36
C TYR A 48 -7.93 14.63 -4.94
N SER A 49 -8.92 15.21 -4.25
CA SER A 49 -8.75 15.54 -2.83
C SER A 49 -8.66 14.27 -2.00
N SER A 50 -7.83 14.29 -0.96
CA SER A 50 -7.69 13.22 0.05
C SER A 50 -9.02 12.76 0.68
N ARG A 51 -10.07 13.58 0.60
CA ARG A 51 -11.41 13.29 1.15
C ARG A 51 -12.35 12.62 0.14
N ARG A 52 -11.95 12.49 -1.13
CA ARG A 52 -12.81 11.97 -2.22
C ARG A 52 -12.13 10.91 -3.08
N PHE A 53 -10.81 11.04 -3.31
CA PHE A 53 -10.06 10.16 -4.18
C PHE A 53 -10.23 8.70 -3.78
N ALA A 54 -10.89 7.91 -4.63
CA ALA A 54 -11.12 6.48 -4.40
C ALA A 54 -11.94 6.12 -3.14
N LEU A 55 -12.62 7.08 -2.51
CA LEU A 55 -13.41 6.88 -1.29
C LEU A 55 -14.92 6.85 -1.55
N GLY A 56 -15.66 6.23 -0.62
CA GLY A 56 -17.12 6.37 -0.48
C GLY A 56 -17.98 5.53 -1.43
N SER A 57 -17.41 4.91 -2.47
CA SER A 57 -18.12 3.93 -3.31
C SER A 57 -17.17 3.01 -4.05
N VAL A 58 -17.63 1.80 -4.38
CA VAL A 58 -16.91 0.86 -5.24
C VAL A 58 -16.61 1.46 -6.61
N TRP A 59 -17.51 2.32 -7.12
CA TRP A 59 -17.28 3.05 -8.35
C TRP A 59 -16.05 3.96 -8.25
N ARG A 60 -15.98 4.83 -7.23
CA ARG A 60 -14.81 5.70 -7.00
C ARG A 60 -13.54 4.89 -6.83
N ARG A 61 -13.61 3.81 -6.06
CA ARG A 61 -12.51 2.85 -5.92
C ARG A 61 -12.01 2.38 -7.29
N ALA A 62 -12.89 1.89 -8.16
CA ALA A 62 -12.49 1.36 -9.46
C ALA A 62 -11.95 2.44 -10.42
N ILE A 63 -12.59 3.61 -10.49
CA ILE A 63 -12.20 4.62 -11.49
C ILE A 63 -11.05 5.53 -11.06
N ASP A 64 -10.87 5.74 -9.75
CA ASP A 64 -9.80 6.58 -9.22
C ASP A 64 -8.58 5.72 -8.84
N TRP A 65 -8.80 4.53 -8.28
CA TRP A 65 -7.73 3.69 -7.74
C TRP A 65 -8.03 2.17 -7.77
N LEU A 66 -8.06 1.57 -8.97
CA LEU A 66 -8.07 0.12 -9.11
C LEU A 66 -6.66 -0.43 -8.87
N ASP A 67 -6.33 -0.70 -7.60
CA ASP A 67 -5.08 -1.32 -7.14
C ASP A 67 -5.37 -2.16 -5.88
N TRP A 68 -4.36 -2.75 -5.25
CA TRP A 68 -4.47 -3.62 -4.08
C TRP A 68 -4.60 -2.86 -2.76
N MET A 69 -3.86 -1.76 -2.61
CA MET A 69 -3.85 -0.96 -1.38
C MET A 69 -5.14 -0.13 -1.24
N LEU A 70 -5.75 -0.12 -0.04
CA LEU A 70 -6.89 0.74 0.32
C LEU A 70 -6.41 2.14 0.78
N PRO A 71 -6.76 3.25 0.10
CA PRO A 71 -6.38 4.60 0.49
C PRO A 71 -6.74 4.96 1.94
N GLU A 72 -7.87 4.48 2.43
CA GLU A 72 -8.26 4.64 3.84
C GLU A 72 -7.24 4.01 4.78
N ALA A 73 -6.76 2.82 4.42
CA ALA A 73 -5.80 2.08 5.22
C ALA A 73 -4.40 2.69 5.12
N TRP A 74 -4.00 3.09 3.92
CA TRP A 74 -2.73 3.77 3.69
C TRP A 74 -2.66 5.13 4.37
N ASN A 75 -3.76 5.86 4.45
CA ASN A 75 -3.81 7.08 5.24
C ASN A 75 -3.60 6.83 6.74
N VAL A 76 -3.98 5.66 7.27
CA VAL A 76 -3.65 5.31 8.65
C VAL A 76 -2.19 4.94 8.77
N GLU A 77 -1.76 3.94 8.01
CA GLU A 77 -0.42 3.36 8.07
C GLU A 77 0.65 4.41 7.69
N HIS A 78 0.56 5.01 6.50
CA HIS A 78 1.58 5.91 6.00
C HIS A 78 1.47 7.34 6.58
N ASN A 79 0.27 7.95 6.54
CA ASN A 79 0.15 9.35 6.97
C ASN A 79 0.17 9.51 8.50
N ASN A 80 -0.48 8.62 9.24
CA ASN A 80 -0.61 8.79 10.69
C ASN A 80 0.46 8.04 11.49
N LEU A 81 1.03 6.95 10.96
CA LEU A 81 2.05 6.18 11.68
C LEU A 81 3.43 6.44 11.09
N HIS A 82 3.69 6.05 9.85
CA HIS A 82 5.02 6.11 9.23
C HIS A 82 5.62 7.52 9.29
N HIS A 83 4.91 8.56 8.83
CA HIS A 83 5.45 9.93 8.89
C HIS A 83 5.74 10.46 10.30
N TYR A 84 5.05 9.94 11.33
CA TYR A 84 5.24 10.38 12.71
C TYR A 84 6.23 9.54 13.50
N ARG A 85 6.67 8.41 12.93
CA ARG A 85 7.52 7.42 13.59
C ARG A 85 8.66 6.95 12.69
N LEU A 86 8.97 7.73 11.65
CA LEU A 86 9.85 7.32 10.57
C LEU A 86 11.18 6.78 11.11
N GLY A 87 11.48 5.51 10.82
CA GLY A 87 12.72 4.87 11.27
C GLY A 87 12.72 4.40 12.73
N GLU A 88 11.60 4.52 13.44
CA GLU A 88 11.42 4.01 14.80
C GLU A 88 10.84 2.60 14.81
N SER A 89 11.00 1.88 15.92
CA SER A 89 10.45 0.52 16.10
C SER A 89 8.92 0.44 15.96
N ALA A 90 8.22 1.56 16.13
CA ALA A 90 6.77 1.66 16.00
C ALA A 90 6.30 2.10 14.60
N ASP A 91 7.23 2.27 13.64
CA ASP A 91 6.95 2.45 12.21
C ASP A 91 6.48 1.12 11.61
N PRO A 92 5.28 1.04 11.01
CA PRO A 92 4.84 -0.18 10.32
C PRO A 92 5.73 -0.52 9.10
N ASP A 93 6.36 0.47 8.48
CA ASP A 93 7.14 0.33 7.25
C ASP A 93 8.66 0.18 7.50
N LEU A 94 9.09 -0.06 8.74
CA LEU A 94 10.51 -0.27 9.08
C LEU A 94 11.06 -1.55 8.41
N VAL A 95 11.82 -1.37 7.33
CA VAL A 95 12.35 -2.48 6.52
C VAL A 95 13.24 -3.38 7.37
N GLU A 96 14.10 -2.83 8.22
CA GLU A 96 15.04 -3.55 9.07
C GLU A 96 14.33 -4.60 9.92
N ARG A 97 13.24 -4.21 10.61
CA ARG A 97 12.42 -5.13 11.40
C ARG A 97 11.69 -6.14 10.52
N ASN A 98 11.11 -5.67 9.41
CA ASN A 98 10.24 -6.51 8.58
C ASN A 98 11.01 -7.62 7.84
N VAL A 99 12.33 -7.49 7.65
CA VAL A 99 13.20 -8.53 7.06
C VAL A 99 13.83 -9.46 8.08
N GLU A 100 13.70 -9.21 9.40
CA GLU A 100 14.22 -10.10 10.46
C GLU A 100 13.66 -11.52 10.33
N VAL A 101 12.42 -11.67 9.84
CA VAL A 101 11.79 -12.98 9.59
C VAL A 101 12.61 -13.85 8.63
N TRP A 102 13.37 -13.26 7.71
CA TRP A 102 14.23 -14.03 6.81
C TRP A 102 15.40 -14.67 7.55
N ASP A 103 15.95 -13.98 8.54
CA ASP A 103 17.00 -14.52 9.41
C ASP A 103 16.44 -15.62 10.31
N GLU A 104 15.27 -15.41 10.91
CA GLU A 104 14.58 -16.40 11.74
C GLU A 104 14.27 -17.70 10.97
N MET A 105 13.94 -17.58 9.69
CA MET A 105 13.67 -18.72 8.80
C MET A 105 14.94 -19.36 8.21
N GLY A 106 16.13 -18.78 8.43
CA GLY A 106 17.36 -19.22 7.77
C GLY A 106 17.32 -19.07 6.25
N ALA A 107 16.55 -18.11 5.73
CA ALA A 107 16.34 -17.90 4.30
C ALA A 107 17.51 -17.13 3.66
N ASN A 108 17.78 -17.40 2.39
CA ASN A 108 18.74 -16.61 1.61
C ASN A 108 18.17 -15.21 1.35
N LYS A 109 18.86 -14.16 1.78
CA LYS A 109 18.39 -12.76 1.70
C LYS A 109 18.22 -12.27 0.25
N ASP A 110 19.11 -12.66 -0.66
CA ASP A 110 19.04 -12.24 -2.05
C ASP A 110 17.80 -12.84 -2.75
N LEU A 111 17.59 -14.14 -2.56
CA LEU A 111 16.41 -14.83 -3.08
C LEU A 111 15.11 -14.31 -2.44
N SER A 112 15.14 -14.06 -1.13
CA SER A 112 13.99 -13.51 -0.40
C SER A 112 13.64 -12.11 -0.89
N THR A 113 14.64 -11.29 -1.21
CA THR A 113 14.47 -9.97 -1.80
C THR A 113 13.84 -10.07 -3.18
N ILE A 114 14.36 -10.92 -4.08
CA ILE A 114 13.81 -11.12 -5.43
C ILE A 114 12.35 -11.58 -5.34
N PHE A 115 12.07 -12.59 -4.51
CA PHE A 115 10.71 -13.08 -4.33
C PHE A 115 9.79 -11.97 -3.79
N SER A 116 10.24 -11.24 -2.78
CA SER A 116 9.49 -10.13 -2.19
C SER A 116 9.20 -9.04 -3.21
N MET A 117 10.15 -8.66 -4.07
CA MET A 117 9.92 -7.68 -5.14
C MET A 117 8.75 -8.08 -6.06
N LEU A 118 8.53 -9.38 -6.26
CA LEU A 118 7.44 -9.90 -7.08
C LEU A 118 6.10 -9.92 -6.33
N VAL A 119 6.10 -10.24 -5.04
CA VAL A 119 4.86 -10.54 -4.29
C VAL A 119 4.44 -9.49 -3.27
N TRP A 120 5.30 -8.54 -2.92
CA TRP A 120 5.14 -7.72 -1.73
C TRP A 120 3.81 -6.96 -1.70
N LYS A 121 3.32 -6.45 -2.84
CA LYS A 121 2.07 -5.68 -2.88
C LYS A 121 0.87 -6.45 -2.33
N TRP A 122 0.69 -7.70 -2.77
CA TRP A 122 -0.47 -8.51 -2.39
C TRP A 122 -0.21 -9.33 -1.12
N TYR A 123 1.02 -9.82 -0.95
CA TYR A 123 1.33 -10.72 0.17
C TYR A 123 1.64 -9.96 1.45
N TYR A 124 2.27 -8.79 1.35
CA TYR A 124 2.77 -8.05 2.50
C TYR A 124 2.06 -6.71 2.66
N TYR A 125 2.14 -5.83 1.66
CA TYR A 125 1.75 -4.43 1.80
C TYR A 125 0.25 -4.26 2.03
N ALA A 126 -0.60 -4.69 1.09
CA ALA A 126 -2.03 -4.48 1.19
C ALA A 126 -2.65 -5.07 2.48
N PRO A 127 -2.33 -6.32 2.89
CA PRO A 127 -2.82 -6.86 4.16
C PRO A 127 -2.32 -6.14 5.39
N ASN A 128 -1.03 -5.76 5.46
CA ASN A 128 -0.46 -5.09 6.64
C ASN A 128 -0.92 -3.64 6.78
N THR A 129 -1.04 -2.91 5.67
CA THR A 129 -1.69 -1.60 5.64
C THR A 129 -3.14 -1.71 6.13
N TYR A 130 -3.90 -2.73 5.69
CA TYR A 130 -5.27 -2.97 6.16
C TYR A 130 -5.35 -3.36 7.64
N LYS A 131 -4.37 -4.12 8.14
CA LYS A 131 -4.23 -4.43 9.57
C LYS A 131 -4.16 -3.13 10.40
N GLU A 132 -3.35 -2.16 10.00
CA GLU A 132 -3.25 -0.88 10.73
C GLU A 132 -4.59 -0.12 10.77
N LEU A 133 -5.36 -0.15 9.67
CA LEU A 133 -6.71 0.41 9.65
C LEU A 133 -7.61 -0.26 10.70
N LYS A 134 -7.58 -1.60 10.79
CA LYS A 134 -8.39 -2.34 11.76
C LYS A 134 -7.96 -2.13 13.19
N VAL A 135 -6.66 -2.05 13.45
CA VAL A 135 -6.13 -1.69 14.76
C VAL A 135 -6.62 -0.28 15.17
N ALA A 136 -6.56 0.69 14.27
CA ALA A 136 -7.05 2.04 14.52
C ALA A 136 -8.57 2.08 14.76
N GLU A 137 -9.36 1.31 13.99
CA GLU A 137 -10.81 1.18 14.19
C GLU A 137 -11.16 0.60 15.57
N PHE A 138 -10.46 -0.46 15.99
CA PHE A 138 -10.68 -1.09 17.30
C PHE A 138 -10.39 -0.10 18.43
N ARG A 139 -9.24 0.60 18.37
CA ARG A 139 -8.86 1.64 19.33
C ARG A 139 -9.90 2.75 19.40
N ARG A 140 -10.37 3.25 18.26
CA ARG A 140 -11.40 4.30 18.19
C ARG A 140 -12.74 3.84 18.79
N GLN A 141 -13.08 2.56 18.66
CA GLN A 141 -14.29 1.97 19.23
C GLN A 141 -14.13 1.57 20.72
N GLY A 142 -12.95 1.76 21.32
CA GLY A 142 -12.65 1.29 22.67
C GLY A 142 -12.67 -0.24 22.79
N ARG A 143 -12.54 -0.96 21.69
CA ARG A 143 -12.53 -2.43 21.67
C ARG A 143 -11.12 -2.94 21.95
N PRO A 144 -10.97 -3.97 22.81
CA PRO A 144 -9.68 -4.62 22.99
C PRO A 144 -9.26 -5.31 21.69
N LEU A 145 -7.95 -5.30 21.41
CA LEU A 145 -7.38 -6.11 20.33
C LEU A 145 -7.53 -7.61 20.67
N PRO A 146 -7.55 -8.50 19.65
CA PRO A 146 -7.60 -9.95 19.90
C PRO A 146 -6.49 -10.40 20.85
N ALA A 147 -6.79 -11.38 21.72
CA ALA A 147 -5.81 -11.91 22.66
C ALA A 147 -4.60 -12.49 21.91
N GLY A 148 -3.39 -12.18 22.38
CA GLY A 148 -2.14 -12.62 21.76
C GLY A 148 -1.76 -11.90 20.46
N PHE A 149 -2.56 -10.95 19.98
CA PHE A 149 -2.24 -10.18 18.77
C PHE A 149 -1.27 -9.04 19.08
N ASP A 150 -0.11 -9.05 18.42
CA ASP A 150 0.85 -7.94 18.45
C ASP A 150 0.58 -6.97 17.28
N PRO A 151 0.13 -5.73 17.57
CA PRO A 151 -0.15 -4.74 16.52
C PRO A 151 1.11 -4.26 15.79
N GLN A 152 2.30 -4.34 16.40
CA GLN A 152 3.54 -3.87 15.78
C GLN A 152 4.12 -4.87 14.78
N ARG A 153 3.71 -6.14 14.87
CA ARG A 153 4.16 -7.16 13.91
C ARG A 153 3.35 -7.13 12.62
N PRO A 154 3.99 -7.42 11.48
CA PRO A 154 3.29 -7.66 10.23
C PRO A 154 2.46 -8.95 10.35
N ALA A 155 1.16 -8.87 10.11
CA ALA A 155 0.19 -9.96 10.20
C ALA A 155 0.44 -11.10 9.20
N THR A 156 1.21 -10.84 8.14
CA THR A 156 1.46 -11.82 7.05
C THR A 156 2.78 -12.56 7.19
N LEU A 157 3.59 -12.20 8.18
CA LEU A 157 4.91 -12.79 8.41
C LEU A 157 5.00 -13.51 9.76
N VAL A 158 3.90 -13.56 10.52
CA VAL A 158 3.80 -14.28 11.79
C VAL A 158 2.96 -15.54 11.61
N ASN A 159 3.45 -16.65 12.18
CA ASN A 159 2.66 -17.83 12.51
C ASN A 159 2.08 -17.68 13.92
#